data_AF-A0A355UFD5-F1
#
_entry.id   AF-A0A355UFD5-F1
#
_cell.length_a   1.000
_cell.length_b   1.000
_cell.length_c   1.000
_cell.angle_alpha   90.00
_cell.angle_beta   90.00
_cell.angle_gamma   90.00
#
_symmetry.space_group_name_H-M   'P 1'
#
loop_
_entity.id
_entity.type
_entity.pdbx_description
1 polymer ?
#
loop_
_entity_poly.entity_id
_entity_poly.type
_entity_poly.pdbx_seq_one_letter_code
_entity_poly.pdbx_strand_id
1 'polypeptide(L)'
;MYVLFIKELNSFLSSLMGYITIIVFLAVMGLFLWVLPMEFNVIDFGYAGIDGLFMIAPWVFLFLIPAITMKMLAEERKNGTIELLLTKPLSDISIIMAKFLA
;
A
#
# COMPACT_ATOMS: atom_id res chain seq x y z
N MET A 1 -19.00 -13.03 -0.06
CA MET A 1 -17.79 -12.41 0.52
C MET A 1 -16.56 -12.59 -0.35
N TYR A 2 -16.13 -13.82 -0.65
CA TYR A 2 -14.88 -14.09 -1.39
C TYR A 2 -14.74 -13.35 -2.74
N VAL A 3 -15.81 -13.30 -3.54
CA VAL A 3 -15.83 -12.58 -4.82
C VAL A 3 -15.63 -11.07 -4.64
N LEU A 4 -16.18 -10.51 -3.57
CA LEU A 4 -16.08 -9.08 -3.24
C LEU A 4 -14.64 -8.73 -2.84
N PHE A 5 -14.01 -9.59 -2.02
CA PHE A 5 -12.60 -9.50 -1.67
C PHE A 5 -11.68 -9.56 -2.90
N ILE A 6 -11.85 -10.55 -3.79
CA ILE A 6 -11.05 -10.64 -5.03
C ILE A 6 -11.23 -9.38 -5.90
N LYS A 7 -12.46 -8.84 -5.97
CA LYS A 7 -12.75 -7.62 -6.72
C LYS A 7 -11.98 -6.43 -6.13
N GLU A 8 -11.95 -6.26 -4.81
CA GLU A 8 -11.17 -5.21 -4.16
C GLU A 8 -9.66 -5.41 -4.36
N LEU A 9 -9.15 -6.63 -4.18
CA LEU A 9 -7.72 -6.95 -4.36
C LEU A 9 -7.25 -6.70 -5.80
N ASN A 10 -8.03 -7.12 -6.80
CA ASN A 10 -7.71 -6.85 -8.20
C ASN A 10 -7.83 -5.36 -8.52
N SER A 11 -8.83 -4.66 -7.98
CA SER A 11 -8.96 -3.20 -8.14
C SER A 11 -7.77 -2.45 -7.53
N PHE A 12 -7.22 -2.98 -6.44
CA PHE A 12 -6.04 -2.44 -5.80
C PHE A 12 -4.76 -2.67 -6.63
N LEU A 13 -4.48 -3.93 -6.98
CA LEU A 13 -3.26 -4.34 -7.70
C LEU A 13 -3.23 -3.88 -9.17
N SER A 14 -4.39 -3.72 -9.82
CA SER A 14 -4.47 -3.15 -11.17
C SER A 14 -4.39 -1.62 -11.21
N SER A 15 -4.32 -0.96 -10.04
CA SER A 15 -4.29 0.49 -9.99
C SER A 15 -2.90 1.07 -10.25
N LEU A 16 -2.86 2.17 -11.01
CA LEU A 16 -1.63 2.95 -11.25
C LEU A 16 -0.95 3.37 -9.93
N MET A 17 -1.75 3.66 -8.90
CA MET A 17 -1.25 4.03 -7.56
C MET A 17 -0.45 2.92 -6.89
N GLY A 18 -0.86 1.65 -7.05
CA GLY A 18 -0.10 0.50 -6.52
C GLY A 18 1.31 0.44 -7.11
N TYR A 19 1.42 0.60 -8.44
CA TYR A 19 2.71 0.65 -9.12
C TYR A 19 3.57 1.84 -8.69
N ILE A 20 2.98 3.05 -8.60
CA ILE A 20 3.67 4.25 -8.13
C ILE A 20 4.23 4.04 -6.73
N THR A 21 3.44 3.44 -5.83
CA THR A 21 3.85 3.17 -4.46
C THR A 21 5.07 2.25 -4.40
N ILE A 22 5.07 1.16 -5.19
CA ILE A 22 6.19 0.23 -5.25
C ILE A 22 7.46 0.95 -5.75
N ILE A 23 7.33 1.77 -6.80
CA ILE A 23 8.45 2.52 -7.36
C ILE A 23 9.01 3.50 -6.33
N VAL A 24 8.15 4.27 -5.65
CA VAL A 24 8.56 5.23 -4.62
C VAL A 24 9.22 4.51 -3.45
N PHE A 25 8.66 3.40 -2.98
CA PHE A 25 9.26 2.59 -1.93
C PHE A 25 10.67 2.13 -2.31
N LEU A 26 10.82 1.52 -3.49
CA LEU A 26 12.12 1.03 -3.96
C LEU A 26 13.13 2.16 -4.18
N ALA A 27 12.69 3.30 -4.71
CA ALA A 27 13.54 4.47 -4.93
C ALA A 27 14.05 5.04 -3.60
N VAL A 28 13.16 5.22 -2.61
CA VAL A 28 13.53 5.72 -1.29
C VAL A 28 14.45 4.73 -0.58
N MET A 29 14.08 3.45 -0.51
CA MET A 29 14.92 2.44 0.14
C MET A 29 16.28 2.29 -0.55
N GLY A 30 16.31 2.32 -1.88
CA GLY A 30 17.55 2.27 -2.67
C GLY A 30 18.45 3.47 -2.39
N LEU A 31 17.90 4.69 -2.36
CA LEU A 31 18.66 5.90 -2.05
C LEU A 31 19.28 5.85 -0.65
N PHE A 32 18.49 5.48 0.37
CA PHE A 32 18.97 5.47 1.75
C PHE A 32 19.98 4.35 2.04
N LEU A 33 19.81 3.17 1.45
CA LEU A 33 20.68 2.01 1.73
C LEU A 33 21.94 1.96 0.86
N TRP A 34 21.93 2.56 -0.34
CA TRP A 34 23.03 2.40 -1.31
C TRP A 34 23.70 3.71 -1.72
N VAL A 35 22.99 4.84 -1.72
CA VAL A 35 23.50 6.09 -2.31
C VAL A 35 23.94 7.09 -1.25
N LEU A 36 23.16 7.26 -0.18
CA LEU A 36 23.46 8.24 0.85
C LEU A 36 24.50 7.69 1.85
N PRO A 37 25.57 8.43 2.18
CA PRO A 37 26.57 8.01 3.17
C PRO A 37 26.04 8.24 4.59
N MET A 38 25.06 7.44 5.00
CA MET A 38 24.49 7.38 6.34
C MET A 38 24.94 6.12 7.08
N GLU A 39 24.66 6.04 8.39
CA GLU A 39 24.97 4.86 9.22
C GLU A 39 24.36 3.55 8.69
N PHE A 40 23.35 3.60 7.81
CA PHE A 40 22.70 2.41 7.25
C PHE A 40 23.14 2.09 5.81
N ASN A 41 24.15 2.77 5.28
CA ASN A 41 24.65 2.50 3.93
C ASN A 41 25.39 1.15 3.88
N VAL A 42 24.90 0.21 3.09
CA VAL A 42 25.42 -1.17 3.03
C VAL A 42 26.88 -1.22 2.57
N ILE A 43 27.31 -0.26 1.74
CA ILE A 43 28.67 -0.21 1.18
C ILE A 43 29.65 0.31 2.25
N ASP A 44 29.28 1.36 2.97
CA ASP A 44 30.15 2.02 3.96
C ASP A 44 30.15 1.28 5.32
N PHE A 45 29.10 0.51 5.63
CA PHE A 45 28.96 -0.19 6.91
C PHE A 45 29.95 -1.34 7.10
N GLY A 46 30.55 -1.85 6.02
CA GLY A 46 31.54 -2.94 6.06
C GLY A 46 30.97 -4.33 6.41
N TYR A 47 29.67 -4.43 6.72
CA TYR A 47 28.95 -5.67 7.00
C TYR A 47 27.68 -5.74 6.15
N ALA A 48 27.42 -6.89 5.54
CA ALA A 48 26.19 -7.14 4.79
C ALA A 48 25.03 -7.50 5.76
N GLY A 49 24.49 -6.47 6.42
CA GLY A 49 23.33 -6.56 7.31
C GLY A 49 22.04 -6.09 6.64
N ILE A 50 20.90 -6.60 7.12
CA ILE A 50 19.54 -6.16 6.69
C ILE A 50 18.91 -5.17 7.68
N ASP A 51 19.64 -4.80 8.73
CA ASP A 51 19.17 -3.95 9.83
C ASP A 51 18.71 -2.57 9.34
N GLY A 52 19.47 -1.97 8.42
CA GLY A 52 19.11 -0.69 7.80
C GLY A 52 17.75 -0.75 7.08
N LEU A 53 17.44 -1.87 6.41
CA LEU A 53 16.16 -2.05 5.75
C LEU A 53 15.01 -2.05 6.77
N PHE A 54 15.15 -2.82 7.86
CA PHE A 54 14.11 -2.89 8.90
C PHE A 54 13.98 -1.62 9.72
N MET A 55 15.04 -0.82 9.82
CA MET A 55 15.00 0.44 10.54
C MET A 55 14.35 1.56 9.72
N ILE A 56 14.61 1.61 8.40
CA ILE A 56 14.09 2.66 7.51
C ILE A 56 12.68 2.33 7.00
N ALA A 57 12.40 1.07 6.65
CA ALA A 57 11.13 0.68 6.02
C ALA A 57 9.87 1.10 6.83
N PRO A 58 9.81 0.99 8.18
CA PRO A 58 8.65 1.44 8.95
C PRO A 58 8.33 2.93 8.76
N TRP A 59 9.36 3.79 8.69
CA TRP A 59 9.18 5.22 8.46
C TRP A 59 8.62 5.50 7.07
N VAL A 60 9.10 4.78 6.06
CA VAL A 60 8.58 4.90 4.68
C VAL A 60 7.13 4.40 4.61
N PHE A 61 6.84 3.27 5.26
CA PHE A 61 5.50 2.70 5.33
C PHE A 61 4.51 3.57 6.09
N LEU A 62 4.95 4.34 7.08
CA LEU A 62 4.09 5.29 7.80
C LEU A 62 3.43 6.29 6.84
N PHE A 63 4.13 6.68 5.77
CA PHE A 63 3.57 7.56 4.73
C PHE A 63 2.87 6.79 3.61
N LEU A 64 3.45 5.67 3.16
CA LEU A 64 2.89 4.92 2.04
C LEU A 64 1.58 4.22 2.41
N ILE A 65 1.46 3.57 3.56
CA ILE A 65 0.26 2.80 3.94
C ILE A 65 -1.01 3.69 3.92
N PRO A 66 -1.03 4.89 4.52
CA PRO A 66 -2.18 5.78 4.41
C PRO A 66 -2.48 6.20 2.96
N ALA A 67 -1.44 6.51 2.18
CA ALA A 67 -1.62 6.93 0.77
C ALA A 67 -2.26 5.83 -0.08
N ILE A 68 -1.86 4.57 0.16
CA ILE A 68 -2.38 3.39 -0.52
C ILE A 68 -3.85 3.11 -0.11
N THR A 69 -4.11 3.12 1.20
CA THR A 69 -5.41 2.71 1.77
C THR A 69 -6.53 3.73 1.55
N MET A 70 -6.22 5.04 1.50
CA MET A 70 -7.22 6.09 1.27
C MET A 70 -8.04 5.89 -0.02
N LYS A 71 -7.43 5.27 -1.05
CA LYS A 71 -8.09 5.03 -2.34
C LYS A 71 -9.31 4.13 -2.23
N MET A 72 -9.30 3.14 -1.32
CA MET A 72 -10.35 2.12 -1.22
C MET A 72 -11.75 2.68 -0.95
N LEU A 73 -11.83 3.83 -0.27
CA LEU A 73 -13.09 4.53 0.02
C LEU A 73 -13.23 5.82 -0.80
N ALA A 74 -12.14 6.56 -1.00
CA ALA A 74 -12.18 7.83 -1.71
C ALA A 74 -12.58 7.67 -3.18
N GLU A 75 -12.12 6.60 -3.84
CA GLU A 75 -12.38 6.38 -5.27
C GLU A 75 -13.82 5.96 -5.54
N GLU A 76 -14.42 5.14 -4.66
CA GLU A 76 -15.84 4.79 -4.77
C GLU A 76 -16.75 5.98 -4.46
N ARG A 77 -16.37 6.84 -3.52
CA ARG A 77 -17.09 8.11 -3.27
C ARG A 77 -16.99 9.04 -4.45
N LYS A 78 -15.79 9.18 -5.04
CA LYS A 78 -15.56 10.04 -6.20
C LYS A 78 -16.31 9.58 -7.44
N ASN A 79 -16.40 8.26 -7.66
CA ASN A 79 -17.06 7.69 -8.83
C ASN A 79 -18.56 7.45 -8.65
N GLY A 80 -19.12 7.75 -7.46
CA GLY A 80 -20.55 7.51 -7.15
C GLY A 80 -20.96 6.04 -7.08
N THR A 81 -19.99 5.11 -7.15
CA THR A 81 -20.27 3.65 -7.16
C THR A 81 -20.68 3.11 -5.80
N ILE A 82 -20.49 3.90 -4.73
CA ILE A 82 -20.93 3.54 -3.38
C ILE A 82 -22.44 3.35 -3.30
N GLU A 83 -23.23 4.18 -3.99
CA GLU A 83 -24.70 4.09 -3.99
C GLU A 83 -25.17 2.81 -4.71
N LEU A 84 -24.49 2.45 -5.81
CA LEU A 84 -24.70 1.19 -6.53
C LEU A 84 -24.30 -0.05 -5.71
N LEU A 85 -23.33 0.09 -4.81
CA LEU A 85 -22.91 -1.01 -3.94
C LEU A 85 -23.93 -1.27 -2.84
N LEU A 86 -24.45 -0.19 -2.23
CA LEU A 86 -25.42 -0.23 -1.13
C LEU A 86 -26.83 -0.64 -1.57
N THR A 87 -27.17 -0.46 -2.85
CA THR A 87 -28.47 -0.89 -3.41
C THR A 87 -28.50 -2.38 -3.76
N LYS A 88 -27.37 -3.08 -3.75
CA LYS A 88 -27.32 -4.53 -3.96
C LYS A 88 -27.73 -5.28 -2.69
N PRO A 89 -28.28 -6.51 -2.81
CA PRO A 89 -28.66 -7.34 -1.66
C PRO A 89 -27.41 -7.94 -0.98
N LEU A 90 -26.56 -7.09 -0.43
CA LEU A 90 -25.32 -7.42 0.27
C LEU A 90 -25.40 -6.89 1.70
N SER A 91 -24.85 -7.65 2.65
CA SER A 91 -24.77 -7.18 4.04
C SER A 91 -23.68 -6.12 4.18
N ASP A 92 -23.95 -5.03 4.89
CA ASP A 92 -22.97 -3.98 5.19
C ASP A 92 -21.70 -4.53 5.85
N ILE A 93 -21.85 -5.49 6.77
CA ILE A 93 -20.73 -6.17 7.42
C ILE A 93 -19.85 -6.89 6.40
N SER A 94 -20.48 -7.47 5.36
CA SER A 94 -19.74 -8.15 4.30
C SER A 94 -18.93 -7.20 3.42
N ILE A 95 -19.40 -5.97 3.25
CA ILE A 95 -18.70 -4.92 2.52
C ILE A 95 -17.52 -4.41 3.37
N ILE A 96 -17.75 -4.14 4.65
CA ILE A 96 -16.71 -3.65 5.58
C ILE A 96 -15.58 -4.68 5.71
N MET A 97 -15.91 -5.94 5.96
CA MET A 97 -14.90 -7.00 6.09
C MET A 97 -14.15 -7.25 4.78
N ALA A 98 -14.81 -7.15 3.63
CA ALA A 98 -14.14 -7.30 2.34
C ALA A 98 -13.10 -6.18 2.11
N LYS A 99 -13.40 -4.94 2.49
CA LYS A 99 -12.47 -3.81 2.39
C LYS A 99 -11.37 -3.82 3.44
N PHE A 100 -11.63 -4.32 4.64
CA PHE A 100 -10.61 -4.39 5.69
C PHE A 100 -9.55 -5.47 5.40
N LEU A 101 -9.96 -6.58 4.77
CA LEU A 101 -9.06 -7.69 4.49
C LEU A 101 -8.27 -7.53 3.18
N ALA A 102 -8.80 -6.75 2.22
CA ALA A 102 -8.19 -6.51 0.91
C ALA A 102 -7.06 -5.49 0.97
#